data_AF-A0A9P3JBE5-F1
#
_entry.id   AF-A0A9P3JBE5-F1
#
_cell.length_a   1.000
_cell.length_b   1.000
_cell.length_c   1.000
_cell.angle_alpha   90.00
_cell.angle_beta   90.00
_cell.angle_gamma   90.00
#
_symmetry.space_group_name_H-M   'P 1'
#
loop_
_entity.id
_entity.type
_entity.pdbx_description
1 polymer ?
#
loop_
_entity_poly.entity_id
_entity_poly.type
_entity_poly.pdbx_seq_one_letter_code
_entity_poly.pdbx_strand_id
1 'polypeptide(L)' 'MMSTDAVGFAEPYYLSAMWGRRILFLALSSIVQGGDLTLPEALHVACGLLHNNALRLYRLNMPSVRHPSGPITT' A
#
# COMPACT_ATOMS: atom_id res chain seq x y z
N MET A 1 1.48 -4.94 -1.14
CA MET A 1 1.73 -3.53 -1.54
C MET A 1 1.46 -3.43 -3.02
N MET A 2 0.62 -2.49 -3.44
CA MET A 2 0.47 -2.13 -4.85
C MET A 2 1.32 -0.87 -5.11
N SER A 3 2.29 -0.98 -6.00
CA SER A 3 2.96 0.16 -6.64
C SER A 3 2.51 0.20 -8.09
N THR A 4 2.32 1.40 -8.62
CA THR A 4 1.86 1.58 -10.00
C THR A 4 3.05 1.62 -10.96
N ASP A 5 4.24 1.92 -10.44
CA ASP A 5 5.49 2.25 -11.14
C ASP A 5 5.31 3.21 -12.32
N ALA A 6 4.18 3.93 -12.33
CA ALA A 6 3.85 4.89 -13.35
C ALA A 6 4.71 6.14 -13.20
N VAL A 7 5.07 6.75 -14.31
CA VAL A 7 5.83 8.01 -14.37
C VAL A 7 5.16 8.91 -15.40
N GLY A 8 5.08 10.21 -15.10
CA GLY A 8 4.76 11.24 -16.10
C GLY A 8 3.27 11.54 -16.33
N PHE A 9 2.33 10.74 -15.81
CA PHE A 9 0.88 10.98 -15.99
C PHE A 9 0.07 10.54 -14.76
N ALA A 10 -0.98 11.30 -14.39
CA ALA A 10 -1.83 11.01 -13.23
C ALA A 10 -2.78 9.81 -13.45
N GLU A 11 -3.22 9.61 -14.69
CA GLU A 11 -4.23 8.61 -15.05
C GLU A 11 -3.81 7.16 -14.76
N PRO A 12 -2.57 6.72 -15.07
CA PRO A 12 -2.10 5.39 -14.67
C PRO A 12 -2.09 5.16 -13.15
N TYR A 13 -1.83 6.19 -12.33
CA TYR A 13 -1.91 6.05 -10.87
C TYR A 13 -3.34 5.79 -10.40
N TYR A 14 -4.31 6.51 -10.97
CA TYR A 14 -5.71 6.33 -10.64
C TYR A 14 -6.22 4.96 -11.08
N LEU A 15 -5.96 4.59 -12.35
CA LEU A 15 -6.43 3.33 -12.92
C LEU A 15 -5.84 2.13 -12.19
N SER A 16 -4.54 2.12 -11.94
CA SER A 16 -3.89 1.02 -11.22
C SER A 16 -4.41 0.89 -9.78
N ALA A 17 -4.69 1.98 -9.09
CA ALA A 17 -5.30 1.94 -7.75
C ALA A 17 -6.73 1.40 -7.80
N MET A 18 -7.54 1.80 -8.79
CA MET A 18 -8.90 1.30 -8.98
C MET A 18 -8.92 -0.19 -9.30
N TRP A 19 -8.18 -0.62 -10.32
CA TRP A 19 -8.11 -2.02 -10.75
C TRP A 19 -7.47 -2.91 -9.69
N GLY A 20 -6.41 -2.43 -9.01
CA GLY A 20 -5.77 -3.14 -7.92
C GLY A 20 -6.72 -3.47 -6.78
N ARG A 21 -7.54 -2.50 -6.34
CA ARG A 21 -8.58 -2.75 -5.31
C ARG A 21 -9.63 -3.75 -5.79
N ARG A 22 -10.04 -3.67 -7.06
CA ARG A 22 -11.04 -4.58 -7.63
C ARG A 22 -10.54 -6.02 -7.71
N ILE A 23 -9.31 -6.24 -8.18
CA ILE A 23 -8.69 -7.56 -8.25
C ILE A 23 -8.53 -8.15 -6.86
N LEU A 24 -8.06 -7.33 -5.90
CA LEU A 24 -7.91 -7.76 -4.52
C LEU A 24 -9.25 -8.14 -3.88
N PHE A 25 -10.32 -7.39 -4.14
CA PHE A 25 -11.67 -7.74 -3.71
C PHE A 25 -12.08 -9.12 -4.27
N LEU A 26 -11.96 -9.33 -5.58
CA LEU A 26 -12.36 -10.60 -6.20
C LEU A 26 -11.59 -11.80 -5.60
N ALA A 27 -10.27 -11.66 -5.42
CA ALA A 27 -9.45 -12.71 -4.84
C ALA A 27 -9.81 -12.99 -3.38
N LEU A 28 -9.98 -11.96 -2.54
CA LEU A 28 -10.34 -12.16 -1.13
C LEU A 28 -11.76 -12.68 -0.98
N SER A 29 -12.71 -12.23 -1.81
CA SER A 29 -14.08 -12.73 -1.81
C SER A 29 -14.15 -14.23 -2.12
N SER A 30 -13.38 -14.72 -3.10
CA SER A 30 -13.36 -16.16 -3.40
C SER A 30 -12.79 -16.98 -2.25
N ILE A 31 -11.75 -16.47 -1.56
CA ILE A 31 -11.14 -17.14 -0.41
C ILE A 31 -12.11 -17.17 0.78
N VAL A 32 -12.84 -16.08 1.02
CA VAL A 32 -13.87 -16.02 2.07
C VAL A 32 -15.04 -16.96 1.76
N GLN A 33 -15.48 -17.04 0.51
CA GLN A 33 -16.51 -17.99 0.09
C GLN A 33 -16.06 -19.44 0.22
N GLY A 34 -14.76 -19.71 0.01
CA GLY A 34 -14.14 -21.02 0.24
C GLY A 34 -14.01 -21.40 1.72
N GLY A 35 -14.20 -20.46 2.64
CA GLY A 35 -14.07 -20.68 4.09
C GLY A 35 -12.61 -20.67 4.59
N ASP A 36 -11.63 -20.44 3.72
CA ASP A 36 -10.22 -20.36 4.08
C ASP A 36 -9.88 -19.09 4.87
N LEU A 37 -10.69 -18.03 4.71
CA LEU A 37 -10.63 -16.81 5.50
C LEU A 37 -12.01 -16.40 5.98
N THR A 38 -12.06 -15.81 7.17
CA THR A 38 -13.21 -15.04 7.62
C THR A 38 -13.19 -13.63 7.01
N LEU A 39 -14.33 -12.95 6.98
CA LEU A 39 -14.42 -11.56 6.52
C LEU A 39 -13.46 -10.61 7.27
N PRO A 40 -13.35 -10.65 8.62
CA PRO A 40 -12.38 -9.83 9.34
C PRO A 40 -10.92 -10.08 8.94
N GLU A 41 -10.53 -11.32 8.70
CA GLU A 41 -9.17 -11.67 8.26
C GLU A 41 -8.90 -11.14 6.86
N ALA A 42 -9.86 -11.28 5.94
CA ALA A 42 -9.76 -10.71 4.60
C ALA A 42 -9.58 -9.18 4.63
N LEU A 43 -10.32 -8.47 5.50
CA LEU A 43 -10.14 -7.03 5.68
C LEU A 43 -8.76 -6.68 6.24
N HIS A 44 -8.26 -7.47 7.21
CA HIS A 44 -6.91 -7.30 7.73
C HIS A 44 -5.84 -7.47 6.63
N VAL A 45 -5.97 -8.50 5.79
CA VAL A 45 -5.08 -8.74 4.65
C VAL A 45 -5.15 -7.58 3.65
N ALA A 46 -6.35 -7.07 3.35
CA ALA A 46 -6.52 -5.94 2.44
C ALA A 46 -5.80 -4.67 2.94
N CYS A 47 -5.99 -4.33 4.22
CA CYS A 47 -5.26 -3.22 4.87
C CYS A 47 -3.75 -3.47 4.89
N GLY A 48 -3.34 -4.71 5.15
CA GLY A 48 -1.95 -5.16 5.06
C GLY A 48 -1.32 -4.82 3.70
N LEU A 49 -1.98 -5.27 2.63
CA LEU A 49 -1.48 -5.14 1.27
C LEU A 49 -1.55 -3.72 0.74
N LEU A 50 -2.64 -2.98 0.96
CA LEU A 50 -2.83 -1.65 0.35
C LEU A 50 -2.21 -0.52 1.15
N HIS A 51 -1.97 -0.70 2.45
CA HIS A 51 -1.54 0.39 3.33
C HIS A 51 -0.34 0.01 4.22
N ASN A 52 -0.50 -0.97 5.11
CA ASN A 52 0.49 -1.24 6.16
C ASN A 52 1.84 -1.69 5.62
N ASN A 53 1.87 -2.40 4.49
CA ASN A 53 3.12 -2.82 3.86
C ASN A 53 3.88 -1.64 3.26
N ALA A 54 3.18 -0.66 2.66
CA ALA A 54 3.82 0.54 2.11
C ALA A 54 4.42 1.40 3.22
N LEU A 55 3.68 1.60 4.32
CA LEU A 55 4.18 2.34 5.48
C LEU A 55 5.47 1.73 6.04
N ARG A 56 5.51 0.40 6.17
CA ARG A 56 6.68 -0.33 6.69
C ARG A 56 7.85 -0.32 5.69
N LEU A 57 7.60 -0.59 4.41
CA LEU A 57 8.64 -0.68 3.40
C LEU A 57 9.35 0.66 3.18
N TYR A 58 8.58 1.73 3.07
CA TYR A 58 9.10 3.08 2.84
C TYR A 58 9.34 3.87 4.12
N ARG A 59 9.16 3.25 5.29
CA ARG A 59 9.38 3.85 6.61
C ARG A 59 8.61 5.16 6.81
N LEU A 60 7.41 5.27 6.20
CA LEU A 60 6.57 6.48 6.24
C LEU A 60 5.87 6.66 7.59
N ASN A 61 5.91 5.65 8.45
CA ASN A 61 5.41 5.69 9.82
C ASN A 61 6.50 6.02 10.86
N MET A 62 7.74 6.27 10.42
CA MET A 62 8.80 6.71 11.31
C MET A 62 8.77 8.23 11.47
N PRO A 63 9.02 8.77 12.68
CA PRO A 63 9.22 10.20 12.84
C PRO A 63 10.38 10.66 11.96
N SER A 64 10.25 11.82 11.30
CA SER A 64 11.31 12.33 10.43
C SER A 64 12.59 12.49 11.25
N VAL A 65 13.68 11.86 10.80
CA VAL A 65 15.00 12.14 11.34
C VAL A 65 15.33 13.58 10.95
N ARG A 66 15.27 14.50 11.92
CA ARG A 66 15.79 15.85 11.71
C ARG A 66 17.30 15.72 11.55
N HIS A 67 17.80 15.93 10.34
CA HIS A 67 19.23 16.18 10.16
C HIS A 67 19.57 17.48 10.90
N PRO A 68 20.62 17.50 11.75
CA PRO A 68 21.09 18.74 12.33
C PRO A 68 21.58 19.63 11.18
N SER A 69 20.89 20.75 10.96
CA SER A 69 21.31 21.82 10.08
C SER A 69 22.53 22.53 10.69
N GLY A 70 23.69 21.87 10.61
CA GLY A 70 24.99 22.50 10.82
C GLY A 70 25.42 23.24 9.55
N PRO A 71 26.10 24.39 9.65
CA PRO A 71 26.58 25.12 8.48
C PRO A 71 27.65 24.30 7.76
N ILE A 72 27.58 24.26 6.43
CA ILE A 72 28.67 23.78 5.58
C ILE A 72 29.70 24.91 5.53
N THR A 73 30.76 24.81 6.33
CA THR A 73 31.91 25.71 6.23
C THR A 73 32.74 25.29 5.01
N THR A 74 32.79 26.15 4.00
CA THR A 74 33.72 26.09 2.86
C THR A 74 35.12 26.52 3.24
#